data_AF-A0A315VHL1-F1
#
_entry.id   AF-A0A315VHL1-F1
#
_cell.length_a   1.000
_cell.length_b   1.000
_cell.length_c   1.000
_cell.angle_alpha   90.00
_cell.angle_beta   90.00
_cell.angle_gamma   90.00
#
_symmetry.space_group_name_H-M   'P 1'
#
loop_
_entity.id
_entity.type
_entity.pdbx_description
1 polymer ?
#
loop_
_entity_poly.entity_id
_entity_poly.type
_entity_poly.pdbx_seq_one_letter_code
_entity_poly.pdbx_strand_id
1 'polypeptide(L)'
;MQNAGPPGPTLGTPDLKGTVFAQPIVSRAKPEMLKSHFIPTMEKLKKRAGKVVAEEEHLRMEGKSEVDSENGTIRDEFAVLCRDLYALYPLLIRYVDNNRARWLTCPDPDAEELFRMVGEVFIFWSKSHNFKREEQNFVVMNEINNMSFLTADSKSKMTKHFCAGGFFSFQHLY
;
A
#
# COMPACT_ATOMS: atom_id res chain seq x y z
N MET A 1 -43.63 53.33 32.78
CA MET A 1 -44.47 52.38 32.03
C MET A 1 -43.75 52.05 30.74
N GLN A 2 -43.24 50.82 30.64
CA GLN A 2 -42.55 50.29 29.46
C GLN A 2 -43.61 49.92 28.42
N ASN A 3 -43.50 50.38 27.18
CA ASN A 3 -44.28 49.86 26.06
C ASN A 3 -43.32 49.17 25.09
N ALA A 4 -43.45 47.84 25.03
CA ALA A 4 -42.73 46.95 24.14
C ALA A 4 -43.39 46.97 22.76
N GLY A 5 -42.62 47.29 21.71
CA GLY A 5 -43.00 47.02 20.33
C GLY A 5 -42.62 45.56 19.95
N PRO A 6 -43.41 44.86 19.13
CA PRO A 6 -43.15 43.47 18.77
C PRO A 6 -41.94 43.35 17.80
N PRO A 7 -41.17 42.25 17.86
CA PRO A 7 -39.99 42.05 17.03
C PRO A 7 -40.36 41.75 15.58
N GLY A 8 -39.65 42.38 14.63
CA GLY A 8 -39.73 42.08 13.21
C GLY A 8 -39.20 40.67 12.86
N PRO A 9 -39.49 40.16 11.65
CA PRO A 9 -39.21 38.78 11.28
C PRO A 9 -37.70 38.55 11.16
N THR A 10 -37.20 37.56 11.91
CA THR A 10 -35.83 37.05 11.79
C THR A 10 -35.62 36.47 10.40
N LEU A 11 -34.70 37.07 9.64
CA LEU A 11 -34.23 36.56 8.36
C LEU A 11 -33.57 35.20 8.60
N GLY A 12 -34.30 34.12 8.29
CA GLY A 12 -33.78 32.77 8.33
C GLY A 12 -32.60 32.64 7.36
N THR A 13 -31.40 32.48 7.92
CA THR A 13 -30.25 31.97 7.20
C THR A 13 -30.55 30.53 6.76
N PRO A 14 -30.49 30.19 5.46
CA PRO A 14 -30.44 28.81 5.05
C PRO A 14 -29.01 28.31 5.30
N ASP A 15 -28.72 27.79 6.49
CA ASP A 15 -27.48 27.05 6.69
C ASP A 15 -27.65 25.68 6.01
N LEU A 16 -27.38 25.68 4.70
CA LEU A 16 -26.92 24.50 3.98
C LEU A 16 -25.70 23.96 4.73
N LYS A 17 -25.90 22.98 5.60
CA LYS A 17 -24.86 22.00 5.92
C LYS A 17 -25.37 20.57 5.72
N GLY A 18 -25.97 20.36 4.56
CA GLY A 18 -25.68 19.16 3.78
C GLY A 18 -24.25 19.25 3.26
N THR A 19 -23.27 18.93 4.10
CA THR A 19 -22.01 18.38 3.63
C THR A 19 -21.66 17.22 4.56
N VAL A 20 -22.09 16.02 4.15
CA VAL A 20 -21.35 14.80 4.48
C VAL A 20 -19.95 15.02 3.92
N PHE A 21 -19.10 15.65 4.72
CA PHE A 21 -17.68 15.67 4.48
C PHE A 21 -17.28 14.21 4.60
N ALA A 22 -17.19 13.53 3.46
CA ALA A 22 -16.61 12.21 3.36
C ALA A 22 -15.18 12.35 3.92
N GLN A 23 -15.05 12.08 5.22
CA GLN A 23 -13.77 12.06 5.87
C GLN A 23 -12.91 11.05 5.09
N PRO A 24 -11.65 11.38 4.77
CA PRO A 24 -10.77 10.40 4.17
C PRO A 24 -10.79 9.17 5.08
N ILE A 25 -11.27 8.03 4.56
CA ILE A 25 -11.44 6.77 5.31
C ILE A 25 -10.16 6.37 6.06
N VAL A 26 -9.01 6.88 5.58
CA VAL A 26 -7.66 6.67 6.12
C VAL A 26 -7.36 7.46 7.40
N SER A 27 -8.15 8.48 7.77
CA SER A 27 -7.98 9.22 9.03
C SER A 27 -8.42 8.45 10.28
N ARG A 28 -8.92 7.21 10.13
CA ARG A 28 -9.39 6.35 11.23
C ARG A 28 -8.81 4.93 11.16
N ALA A 29 -7.62 4.75 10.58
CA ALA A 29 -6.95 3.46 10.65
C ALA A 29 -6.57 3.19 12.12
N LYS A 30 -7.37 2.38 12.80
CA LYS A 30 -7.17 2.09 14.22
C LYS A 30 -5.85 1.31 14.41
N PRO A 31 -5.18 1.46 15.56
CA PRO A 31 -4.02 0.62 15.91
C PRO A 31 -4.30 -0.88 15.76
N GLU A 32 -5.56 -1.27 16.00
CA GLU A 32 -6.08 -2.63 15.90
C GLU A 32 -5.98 -3.23 14.48
N MET A 33 -5.90 -2.40 13.43
CA MET A 33 -5.79 -2.85 12.05
C MET A 33 -4.47 -3.57 11.75
N LEU A 34 -3.41 -3.26 12.50
CA LEU A 34 -2.12 -3.93 12.34
C LEU A 34 -2.27 -5.45 12.53
N LYS A 35 -2.81 -5.86 13.68
CA LYS A 35 -2.98 -7.27 14.03
C LYS A 35 -4.13 -7.94 13.27
N SER A 36 -5.22 -7.23 13.04
CA SER A 36 -6.43 -7.84 12.45
C SER A 36 -6.38 -7.95 10.92
N HIS A 37 -5.67 -7.04 10.24
CA HIS A 37 -5.70 -6.96 8.77
C HIS A 37 -4.31 -7.02 8.16
N PHE A 38 -3.38 -6.13 8.56
CA PHE A 38 -2.08 -6.01 7.88
C PHE A 38 -1.17 -7.22 8.09
N ILE A 39 -1.00 -7.68 9.34
CA ILE A 39 -0.16 -8.85 9.66
C ILE A 39 -0.66 -10.11 8.94
N PRO A 40 -1.94 -10.52 9.09
CA PRO A 40 -2.43 -11.73 8.41
C PRO A 40 -2.35 -11.65 6.88
N THR A 41 -2.53 -10.44 6.32
CA THR A 41 -2.43 -10.24 4.87
C THR A 41 -0.98 -10.36 4.40
N MET A 42 -0.05 -9.71 5.11
CA MET A 42 1.37 -9.76 4.78
C MET A 42 1.94 -11.17 4.95
N GLU A 43 1.53 -11.91 5.99
CA GLU A 43 1.90 -13.32 6.18
C GLU A 43 1.49 -14.18 4.98
N LYS A 44 0.26 -14.02 4.49
CA LYS A 44 -0.25 -14.75 3.31
C LYS A 44 0.57 -14.43 2.07
N LEU A 45 0.84 -13.16 1.81
CA LEU A 45 1.65 -12.73 0.66
C LEU A 45 3.08 -13.24 0.76
N LYS A 46 3.68 -13.17 1.95
CA LYS A 46 5.02 -13.70 2.21
C LYS A 46 5.11 -15.20 1.96
N LYS A 47 4.16 -15.97 2.50
CA LYS A 47 4.11 -17.42 2.29
C LYS A 47 3.96 -17.77 0.81
N ARG A 48 3.13 -17.02 0.09
CA ARG A 48 2.96 -17.18 -1.35
C ARG A 48 4.25 -16.86 -2.11
N ALA A 49 4.87 -15.72 -1.82
CA ALA A 49 6.14 -15.33 -2.41
C ALA A 49 7.22 -16.41 -2.23
N GLY A 50 7.38 -16.93 -1.01
CA GLY A 50 8.33 -18.01 -0.73
C GLY A 50 8.03 -19.29 -1.52
N LYS A 51 6.76 -19.68 -1.65
CA LYS A 51 6.36 -20.86 -2.45
C LYS A 51 6.70 -20.67 -3.93
N VAL A 52 6.31 -19.53 -4.52
CA VAL A 52 6.48 -19.28 -5.95
C VAL A 52 7.96 -19.16 -6.32
N VAL A 53 8.77 -18.51 -5.48
CA VAL A 53 10.23 -18.41 -5.71
C VAL A 53 10.93 -19.76 -5.53
N ALA A 54 10.50 -20.60 -4.59
CA ALA A 54 11.05 -21.95 -4.46
C ALA A 54 10.71 -22.82 -5.68
N GLU A 55 9.48 -22.71 -6.21
CA GLU A 55 9.06 -23.39 -7.44
C GLU A 55 9.89 -22.92 -8.65
N GLU A 56 10.14 -21.61 -8.79
CA GLU A 56 11.02 -21.05 -9.82
C GLU A 56 12.43 -21.67 -9.73
N GLU A 57 12.98 -21.76 -8.52
CA GLU A 57 14.31 -22.34 -8.32
C GLU A 57 14.34 -23.83 -8.69
N HIS A 58 13.30 -24.58 -8.31
CA HIS A 58 13.18 -26.00 -8.63
C HIS A 58 13.14 -26.25 -10.14
N LEU A 59 12.28 -25.51 -10.87
CA LEU A 59 12.19 -25.62 -12.34
C LEU A 59 13.51 -25.28 -13.03
N ARG A 60 14.22 -24.28 -12.51
CA ARG A 60 15.55 -23.91 -12.99
C ARG A 60 16.57 -25.04 -12.79
N MET A 61 16.52 -25.77 -11.67
CA MET A 61 17.40 -26.92 -11.42
C MET A 61 17.08 -28.12 -12.31
N GLU A 62 15.81 -28.34 -12.64
CA GLU A 62 15.38 -29.44 -13.54
C GLU A 62 15.74 -29.22 -15.01
N GLY A 63 16.28 -28.05 -15.38
CA GLY A 63 16.63 -27.72 -16.77
C GLY A 63 15.42 -27.56 -17.69
N LYS A 64 14.20 -27.55 -17.13
CA LYS A 64 12.97 -27.25 -17.88
C LYS A 64 12.95 -25.76 -18.18
N SER A 65 12.88 -25.41 -19.46
CA SER A 65 12.63 -24.02 -19.84
C SER A 65 11.19 -23.65 -19.48
N GLU A 66 10.93 -22.37 -19.18
CA GLU A 66 9.59 -21.83 -18.86
C GLU A 66 8.53 -22.12 -19.95
N VAL A 67 8.96 -22.57 -21.14
CA VAL A 67 8.13 -22.83 -22.32
C VAL A 67 7.61 -24.28 -22.36
N ASP A 68 8.22 -25.21 -21.64
CA ASP A 68 7.98 -26.66 -21.79
C ASP A 68 7.25 -27.31 -20.61
N SER A 69 6.65 -26.50 -19.77
CA SER A 69 5.84 -27.03 -18.69
C SER A 69 4.41 -26.57 -18.86
N GLU A 70 3.47 -27.34 -18.31
CA GLU A 70 2.10 -26.90 -18.03
C GLU A 70 2.04 -25.59 -17.18
N ASN A 71 3.16 -24.89 -16.98
CA ASN A 71 3.42 -23.74 -16.12
C ASN A 71 3.21 -22.38 -16.81
N GLY A 72 2.15 -22.24 -17.61
CA GLY A 72 1.49 -20.93 -17.69
C GLY A 72 1.17 -20.37 -16.28
N THR A 73 1.04 -21.27 -15.30
CA THR A 73 0.72 -21.00 -13.89
C THR A 73 1.77 -20.21 -13.12
N ILE A 74 3.09 -20.46 -13.24
CA ILE A 74 4.06 -19.80 -12.34
C ILE A 74 4.20 -18.30 -12.62
N ARG A 75 4.19 -17.92 -13.90
CA ARG A 75 4.20 -16.52 -14.32
C ARG A 75 2.91 -15.82 -13.87
N ASP A 76 1.77 -16.48 -14.01
CA ASP A 76 0.49 -15.96 -13.50
C ASP A 76 0.50 -15.82 -11.96
N GLU A 77 1.13 -16.76 -11.24
CA GLU A 77 1.30 -16.66 -9.79
C GLU A 77 2.17 -15.45 -9.39
N PHE A 78 3.26 -15.17 -10.11
CA PHE A 78 4.05 -13.95 -9.92
C PHE A 78 3.26 -12.69 -10.27
N ALA A 79 2.52 -12.68 -11.38
CA ALA A 79 1.71 -11.52 -11.79
C ALA A 79 0.63 -11.19 -10.74
N VAL A 80 -0.07 -12.20 -10.23
CA VAL A 80 -1.05 -12.04 -9.15
C VAL A 80 -0.36 -11.56 -7.87
N LEU A 81 0.78 -12.13 -7.50
CA LEU A 81 1.55 -11.71 -6.33
C LEU A 81 1.98 -10.24 -6.43
N CYS A 82 2.52 -9.81 -7.57
CA CYS A 82 2.87 -8.41 -7.85
C CYS A 82 1.67 -7.49 -7.68
N ARG A 83 0.54 -7.82 -8.31
CA ARG A 83 -0.70 -7.03 -8.20
C ARG A 83 -1.16 -6.89 -6.74
N ASP A 84 -1.21 -7.99 -6.01
CA ASP A 84 -1.71 -7.99 -4.63
C ASP A 84 -0.79 -7.18 -3.69
N LEU A 85 0.53 -7.25 -3.91
CA LEU A 85 1.52 -6.42 -3.21
C LEU A 85 1.38 -4.94 -3.55
N TYR A 86 1.21 -4.61 -4.83
CA TYR A 86 0.99 -3.22 -5.27
C TYR A 86 -0.35 -2.65 -4.79
N ALA A 87 -1.35 -3.50 -4.50
CA ALA A 87 -2.59 -3.07 -3.85
C ALA A 87 -2.40 -2.85 -2.33
N LEU A 88 -1.61 -3.70 -1.66
CA LEU A 88 -1.38 -3.61 -0.21
C LEU A 88 -0.43 -2.46 0.16
N TYR A 89 0.68 -2.31 -0.54
CA TYR A 89 1.76 -1.39 -0.14
C TYR A 89 1.33 0.07 0.02
N PRO A 90 0.50 0.67 -0.86
CA PRO A 90 -0.01 2.02 -0.64
C PRO A 90 -0.72 2.18 0.71
N LEU A 91 -1.55 1.20 1.08
CA LEU A 91 -2.27 1.20 2.36
C LEU A 91 -1.32 1.03 3.54
N LEU A 92 -0.33 0.13 3.38
CA LEU A 92 0.67 -0.16 4.39
C LEU A 92 1.58 1.05 4.66
N ILE A 93 2.09 1.70 3.62
CA ILE A 93 2.93 2.90 3.72
C ILE A 93 2.19 3.99 4.49
N ARG A 94 0.94 4.29 4.11
CA ARG A 94 0.13 5.28 4.83
C ARG A 94 -0.13 4.90 6.28
N TYR A 95 -0.34 3.62 6.56
CA TYR A 95 -0.52 3.15 7.94
C TYR A 95 0.76 3.34 8.77
N VAL A 96 1.91 2.94 8.21
CA VAL A 96 3.22 3.09 8.85
C VAL A 96 3.53 4.56 9.11
N ASP A 97 3.35 5.44 8.12
CA ASP A 97 3.58 6.88 8.26
C ASP A 97 2.75 7.51 9.38
N ASN A 98 1.48 7.11 9.49
CA ASN A 98 0.58 7.61 10.55
C ASN A 98 1.00 7.15 11.95
N ASN A 99 1.62 5.97 12.08
CA ASN A 99 2.03 5.41 13.37
C ASN A 99 3.50 5.64 13.70
N ARG A 100 4.31 6.13 12.75
CA ARG A 100 5.77 6.28 12.86
C ARG A 100 6.21 7.05 14.11
N ALA A 101 5.60 8.21 14.39
CA ALA A 101 5.96 9.01 15.56
C ALA A 101 5.74 8.26 16.89
N ARG A 102 4.69 7.43 16.95
CA ARG A 102 4.40 6.60 18.13
C ARG A 102 5.39 5.45 18.25
N TRP A 103 5.68 4.75 17.15
CA TRP A 103 6.61 3.63 17.18
C TRP A 103 8.06 4.04 17.48
N LEU A 104 8.47 5.24 17.09
CA LEU A 104 9.77 5.80 17.47
C LEU A 104 9.91 6.08 18.98
N THR A 105 8.80 6.31 19.69
CA THR A 105 8.80 6.60 21.12
C THR A 105 8.42 5.39 21.97
N CYS A 106 7.59 4.49 21.44
CA CYS A 106 7.17 3.25 22.06
C CYS A 106 7.21 2.14 20.99
N PRO A 107 8.27 1.31 20.96
CA PRO A 107 8.37 0.20 20.03
C PRO A 107 7.17 -0.74 20.16
N ASP A 108 6.71 -1.25 19.03
CA ASP A 108 5.54 -2.11 18.92
C ASP A 108 5.99 -3.43 18.28
N PRO A 109 5.96 -4.56 19.02
CA PRO A 109 6.51 -5.83 18.53
C PRO A 109 5.76 -6.35 17.29
N ASP A 110 4.47 -6.02 17.16
CA ASP A 110 3.69 -6.38 15.97
C ASP A 110 4.13 -5.58 14.74
N ALA A 111 4.61 -4.34 14.94
CA ALA A 111 5.16 -3.54 13.86
C ALA A 111 6.52 -4.10 13.41
N GLU A 112 7.38 -4.51 14.35
CA GLU A 112 8.64 -5.19 14.04
C GLU A 112 8.43 -6.46 13.21
N GLU A 113 7.45 -7.29 13.60
CA GLU A 113 7.10 -8.50 12.85
C GLU A 113 6.61 -8.18 11.43
N LEU A 114 5.78 -7.15 11.28
CA LEU A 114 5.36 -6.66 9.96
C LEU A 114 6.57 -6.25 9.10
N PHE A 115 7.48 -5.44 9.65
CA PHE A 115 8.68 -5.00 8.94
C PHE A 115 9.58 -6.16 8.54
N ARG A 116 9.70 -7.18 9.41
CA ARG A 116 10.46 -8.40 9.13
C ARG A 116 9.87 -9.17 7.95
N MET A 117 8.55 -9.33 7.90
CA MET A 117 7.87 -9.99 6.78
C MET A 117 8.00 -9.22 5.46
N VAL A 118 7.88 -7.89 5.50
CA VAL A 118 8.12 -7.04 4.33
C VAL A 118 9.56 -7.21 3.83
N GLY A 119 10.53 -7.23 4.74
CA GLY A 119 11.94 -7.48 4.43
C GLY A 119 12.17 -8.85 3.78
N GLU A 120 11.52 -9.91 4.26
CA GLU A 120 11.59 -11.23 3.62
C GLU A 120 11.06 -11.21 2.17
N VAL A 121 9.91 -10.56 1.94
CA VAL A 121 9.36 -10.42 0.57
C VAL A 121 10.28 -9.59 -0.32
N PHE A 122 10.92 -8.56 0.22
CA PHE A 122 11.93 -7.80 -0.49
C PHE A 122 13.14 -8.67 -0.89
N ILE A 123 13.60 -9.56 0.00
CA ILE A 123 14.67 -10.52 -0.31
C ILE A 123 14.24 -11.46 -1.45
N PHE A 124 13.02 -12.02 -1.39
CA PHE A 124 12.48 -12.85 -2.46
C PHE A 124 12.45 -12.12 -3.80
N TRP A 125 11.94 -10.89 -3.82
CA TRP A 125 11.94 -10.04 -5.02
C TRP A 125 13.34 -9.77 -5.56
N SER A 126 14.31 -9.43 -4.69
CA SER A 126 15.67 -9.09 -5.11
C SER A 126 16.38 -10.26 -5.83
N LYS A 127 16.12 -11.50 -5.37
CA LYS A 127 16.76 -12.72 -5.85
C LYS A 127 16.06 -13.32 -7.07
N SER A 128 14.74 -13.19 -7.19
CA SER A 128 13.95 -13.78 -8.29
C SER A 128 13.98 -12.90 -9.54
N HIS A 129 14.31 -13.50 -10.68
CA HIS A 129 14.29 -12.79 -11.97
C HIS A 129 12.86 -12.61 -12.46
N ASN A 130 12.03 -13.65 -12.30
CA ASN A 130 10.62 -13.59 -12.68
C ASN A 130 9.85 -12.55 -11.87
N PHE A 131 10.13 -12.43 -10.58
CA PHE A 131 9.48 -11.43 -9.75
C PHE A 131 9.79 -10.00 -10.24
N LYS A 132 11.06 -9.68 -10.48
CA LYS A 132 11.45 -8.36 -11.04
C LYS A 132 10.85 -8.10 -12.42
N ARG A 133 10.80 -9.13 -13.26
CA ARG A 133 10.18 -9.03 -14.59
C ARG A 133 8.69 -8.74 -14.49
N GLU A 134 7.95 -9.46 -13.65
CA GLU A 134 6.50 -9.26 -13.52
C GLU A 134 6.17 -7.94 -12.80
N GLU A 135 7.03 -7.46 -11.90
CA GLU A 135 6.93 -6.10 -11.36
C GLU A 135 7.08 -5.06 -12.48
N GLN A 136 8.10 -5.19 -13.33
CA GLN A 136 8.28 -4.30 -14.47
C GLN A 136 7.09 -4.35 -15.44
N ASN A 137 6.58 -5.55 -15.75
CA ASN A 137 5.37 -5.72 -16.56
C ASN A 137 4.18 -4.98 -15.93
N PHE A 138 3.97 -5.15 -14.62
CA PHE A 138 2.87 -4.50 -13.91
C PHE A 138 2.99 -2.96 -13.97
N VAL A 139 4.20 -2.42 -13.77
CA VAL A 139 4.49 -0.99 -13.86
C VAL A 139 4.20 -0.45 -15.26
N VAL A 140 4.68 -1.14 -16.30
CA VAL A 140 4.48 -0.72 -17.70
C VAL A 140 3.01 -0.80 -18.09
N MET A 141 2.34 -1.91 -17.79
CA MET A 141 0.93 -2.13 -18.14
C MET A 141 -0.03 -1.14 -17.46
N ASN A 142 0.27 -0.75 -16.22
CA ASN A 142 -0.55 0.20 -15.46
C ASN A 142 -0.04 1.64 -15.58
N GLU A 143 0.91 1.91 -16.50
CA GLU A 143 1.48 3.24 -16.76
C GLU A 143 1.99 3.94 -15.47
N ILE A 144 2.57 3.15 -14.57
CA ILE A 144 3.01 3.63 -13.26
C ILE A 144 4.29 4.45 -13.45
N ASN A 145 4.21 5.76 -13.18
CA ASN A 145 5.37 6.65 -13.31
C ASN A 145 6.23 6.61 -12.04
N ASN A 146 7.22 5.73 -12.02
CA ASN A 146 8.20 5.59 -10.94
C ASN A 146 9.06 6.86 -10.71
N MET A 147 9.13 7.77 -11.71
CA MET A 147 9.86 9.04 -11.62
C MET A 147 8.97 10.22 -11.21
N SER A 148 7.66 10.04 -11.04
CA SER A 148 6.72 11.11 -10.66
C SER A 148 7.06 11.78 -9.33
N PHE A 149 7.86 11.11 -8.49
CA PHE A 149 8.42 11.68 -7.28
C PHE A 149 9.47 12.77 -7.55
N LEU A 150 10.26 12.64 -8.63
CA LEU A 150 11.38 13.54 -8.96
C LEU A 150 10.97 14.74 -9.82
N THR A 151 9.80 14.71 -10.46
CA THR A 151 9.31 15.77 -11.37
C THR A 151 8.14 16.58 -10.83
N ALA A 152 7.73 16.38 -9.56
CA ALA A 152 6.68 17.18 -8.93
C ALA A 152 7.17 18.61 -8.62
N ASP A 153 7.12 19.49 -9.63
CA ASP A 153 7.39 20.92 -9.52
C ASP A 153 6.30 21.65 -8.69
N SER A 154 6.73 22.15 -7.52
CA SER A 154 6.40 23.38 -6.79
C SER A 154 4.97 23.97 -6.67
N LYS A 155 3.87 23.37 -7.12
CA LYS A 155 2.57 24.07 -6.98
C LYS A 155 1.32 23.19 -6.82
N SER A 156 1.29 22.31 -5.83
CA SER A 156 0.02 21.72 -5.38
C SER A 156 -0.04 21.59 -3.86
N LYS A 157 -0.98 22.32 -3.26
CA LYS A 157 -1.37 22.15 -1.86
C LYS A 157 -2.08 20.80 -1.72
N MET A 158 -1.32 19.84 -1.22
CA MET A 158 -1.77 18.74 -0.35
C MET A 158 -2.73 17.70 -0.96
N THR A 159 -2.20 16.89 -1.86
CA THR A 159 -2.29 15.43 -1.73
C THR A 159 -0.91 14.91 -2.04
N LYS A 160 -0.12 14.62 -0.98
CA LYS A 160 1.19 13.97 -1.13
C LYS A 160 0.96 12.72 -1.98
N HIS A 161 1.48 12.76 -3.20
CA HIS A 161 1.36 11.70 -4.18
C HIS A 161 1.84 10.42 -3.54
N PHE A 162 0.94 9.43 -3.47
CA PHE A 162 1.30 8.07 -3.11
C PHE A 162 2.38 7.59 -4.06
N CYS A 163 3.51 7.16 -3.52
CA CYS A 163 4.63 6.63 -4.28
C CYS A 163 4.18 5.49 -5.19
N ALA A 164 4.21 5.78 -6.49
CA ALA A 164 4.24 4.83 -7.58
C ALA A 164 5.53 4.01 -7.46
N GLY A 165 5.42 2.76 -6.98
CA GLY A 165 6.53 1.82 -6.82
C GLY A 165 6.61 1.29 -5.40
N GLY A 166 5.68 0.40 -5.01
CA GLY A 166 5.60 -0.13 -3.65
C GLY A 166 6.93 -0.69 -3.14
N PHE A 167 7.66 -1.43 -3.97
CA PHE A 167 8.99 -1.96 -3.61
C PHE A 167 10.09 -0.89 -3.52
N PHE A 168 10.14 0.06 -4.47
CA PHE A 168 11.09 1.18 -4.45
C PHE A 168 10.86 2.13 -3.27
N SER A 169 9.59 2.34 -2.89
CA SER A 169 9.21 3.18 -1.75
C SER A 169 9.61 2.51 -0.42
N PHE A 170 9.42 1.18 -0.30
CA PHE A 170 9.89 0.44 0.88
C PHE A 170 11.41 0.31 0.97
N GLN A 171 12.13 0.31 -0.16
CA GLN A 171 13.60 0.36 -0.18
C GLN A 171 14.16 1.68 0.38
N HIS A 172 13.42 2.79 0.32
CA HIS A 172 13.80 4.07 0.95
C HIS A 172 13.35 4.20 2.41
N LEU A 173 12.46 3.32 2.87
CA LEU A 173 12.00 3.25 4.27
C LEU A 173 12.91 2.36 5.14
N TYR A 174 13.79 1.56 4.53
CA TYR A 174 14.83 0.75 5.18
C TYR A 174 16.20 1.40 5.05
#